data_AF-A0A4Q3EDT6-F1
#
_entry.id   AF-A0A4Q3EDT6-F1
#
_cell.length_a   1.000
_cell.length_b   1.000
_cell.length_c   1.000
_cell.angle_alpha   90.00
_cell.angle_beta   90.00
_cell.angle_gamma   90.00
#
_symmetry.space_group_name_H-M   'P 1'
#
loop_
_entity.id
_entity.type
_entity.pdbx_description
1 polymer ?
#
loop_
_entity_poly.entity_id
_entity_poly.type
_entity_poly.pdbx_seq_one_letter_code
_entity_poly.pdbx_strand_id
1 'polypeptide(L)'
;MSSIENIRKAFPHEPTQQQEELFGVLHRFLTSEDGDECFILKGYAGTGKTTVLGALVKALRSYNYKSVLLAPTGRAAKVITNYSGKKAFTIHKRIYRKKSALNVDESFMLGDNLATDTLYIVDEASMISDEISGNNRDTLLQDLVNYVYNTKNCKLMLVGDTAQLPPVGSDESPALDVELMKAQYGLTIFTYEMTDVLRQQKNSGILHNVTNVRDMIRTEKMAMPRITTKGYKDVFRMTSEKLEEGLEYAYSKYGHESTLIICRSNKNANLYNRQIRSRILWREEELTGGDQIMVVRNNYFWMQEQEETSTGFIANGDIAKIRKVRGFEEMYGFRFANVQLEFIDYAEDPVLDCKVLLDTLYSEAPALQSIDQKRFYLEVMKDYDHIANKRAKHNELKLNPYYNALQIKFAYAVTCHKA
;
A
#
# COMPACT_ATOMS: atom_id res chain seq x y z
N MET A 1 23.38 30.71 0.93
CA MET A 1 21.96 30.39 1.20
C MET A 1 21.96 29.23 2.15
N SER A 2 21.34 29.38 3.32
CA SER A 2 21.28 28.26 4.28
C SER A 2 20.50 27.12 3.63
N SER A 3 20.90 25.87 3.85
CA SER A 3 20.21 24.72 3.22
C SER A 3 18.73 24.62 3.62
N ILE A 4 18.32 25.28 4.72
CA ILE A 4 16.92 25.46 5.14
C ILE A 4 16.12 26.23 4.07
N GLU A 5 16.68 27.31 3.51
CA GLU A 5 16.03 28.12 2.49
C GLU A 5 15.70 27.30 1.23
N ASN A 6 16.48 26.25 0.94
CA ASN A 6 16.22 25.40 -0.22
C ASN A 6 14.98 24.53 -0.05
N ILE A 7 14.71 24.05 1.18
CA ILE A 7 13.47 23.32 1.48
C ILE A 7 12.28 24.28 1.32
N ARG A 8 12.38 25.49 1.89
CA ARG A 8 11.35 26.52 1.79
C ARG A 8 11.09 26.95 0.34
N LYS A 9 12.13 27.17 -0.46
CA LYS A 9 12.00 27.52 -1.90
C LYS A 9 11.39 26.41 -2.74
N ALA A 10 11.64 25.15 -2.38
CA ALA A 10 11.06 24.01 -3.06
C ALA A 10 9.60 23.73 -2.65
N PHE A 11 9.14 24.35 -1.55
CA PHE A 11 7.78 24.22 -1.03
C PHE A 11 6.81 25.04 -1.90
N PRO A 12 5.71 24.45 -2.38
CA PRO A 12 4.85 25.08 -3.41
C PRO A 12 3.94 26.21 -2.88
N HIS A 13 3.84 26.38 -1.57
CA HIS A 13 2.94 27.31 -0.91
C HIS A 13 3.67 28.12 0.17
N GLU A 14 2.98 29.08 0.79
CA GLU A 14 3.49 29.67 2.02
C GLU A 14 3.39 28.62 3.17
N PRO A 15 4.52 28.24 3.78
CA PRO A 15 4.51 27.21 4.83
C PRO A 15 3.82 27.71 6.10
N THR A 16 3.15 26.81 6.80
CA THR A 16 2.63 27.09 8.15
C THR A 16 3.79 27.19 9.15
N GLN A 17 3.51 27.73 10.34
CA GLN A 17 4.52 27.79 11.42
C GLN A 17 5.09 26.41 11.75
N GLN A 18 4.25 25.36 11.87
CA GLN A 18 4.72 24.00 12.10
C GLN A 18 5.59 23.46 10.95
N GLN A 19 5.28 23.84 9.70
CA GLN A 19 6.10 23.43 8.55
C GLN A 19 7.48 24.12 8.56
N GLU A 20 7.55 25.40 8.94
CA GLU A 20 8.83 26.11 9.13
C GLU A 20 9.67 25.50 10.26
N GLU A 21 9.06 25.21 11.41
CA GLU A 21 9.72 24.51 12.51
C GLU A 21 10.25 23.15 12.05
N LEU A 22 9.44 22.37 11.32
CA LEU A 22 9.82 21.10 10.73
C LEU A 22 11.02 21.25 9.78
N PHE A 23 11.09 22.29 8.95
CA PHE A 23 12.25 22.53 8.09
C PHE A 23 13.53 22.71 8.90
N GLY A 24 13.45 23.37 10.06
CA GLY A 24 14.57 23.49 11.01
C GLY A 24 15.01 22.15 11.60
N VAL A 25 14.07 21.28 12.00
CA VAL A 25 14.40 19.95 12.51
C VAL A 25 14.99 19.05 11.41
N LEU A 26 14.41 19.07 10.20
CA LEU A 26 14.92 18.35 9.03
C LEU A 26 16.34 18.79 8.68
N HIS A 27 16.64 20.09 8.75
CA HIS A 27 17.98 20.59 8.53
C HIS A 27 18.98 19.98 9.53
N ARG A 28 18.68 20.05 10.83
CA ARG A 28 19.54 19.47 11.88
C ARG A 28 19.78 17.98 11.66
N PHE A 29 18.72 17.24 11.33
CA PHE A 29 18.81 15.82 11.00
C PHE A 29 19.72 15.55 9.80
N LEU A 30 19.55 16.28 8.70
CA LEU A 30 20.33 16.08 7.48
C LEU A 30 21.81 16.43 7.66
N THR A 31 22.12 17.46 8.47
CA THR A 31 23.49 17.91 8.75
C THR A 31 24.18 17.15 9.88
N SER A 32 23.47 16.28 10.60
CA SER A 32 24.05 15.41 11.61
C SER A 32 25.05 14.42 10.99
N GLU A 33 26.09 14.00 11.71
CA GLU A 33 27.15 13.12 11.21
C GLU A 33 27.40 11.90 12.11
N ASP A 34 26.46 11.59 13.01
CA ASP A 34 26.55 10.49 13.98
C ASP A 34 26.41 9.12 13.30
N GLY A 35 25.74 9.06 12.13
CA GLY A 35 25.69 7.90 11.24
C GLY A 35 24.59 6.88 11.55
N ASP A 36 23.88 7.06 12.67
CA ASP A 36 22.76 6.23 13.13
C ASP A 36 21.44 7.01 13.25
N GLU A 37 21.34 8.15 12.55
CA GLU A 37 20.18 9.03 12.70
C GLU A 37 18.96 8.53 11.92
N CYS A 38 17.83 8.48 12.62
CA CYS A 38 16.52 8.22 12.05
C CYS A 38 15.60 9.42 12.29
N PHE A 39 14.86 9.85 11.27
CA PHE A 39 13.81 10.85 11.43
C PHE A 39 12.43 10.20 11.43
N ILE A 40 11.60 10.46 12.43
CA ILE A 40 10.20 10.02 12.49
C ILE A 40 9.30 11.26 12.33
N LEU A 41 8.62 11.35 11.18
CA LEU A 41 7.62 12.38 10.91
C LEU A 41 6.23 11.82 11.14
N LYS A 42 5.58 12.27 12.21
CA LYS A 42 4.18 11.96 12.50
C LYS A 42 3.30 13.09 11.99
N GLY A 43 2.09 12.76 11.62
CA GLY A 43 1.05 13.76 11.45
C GLY A 43 -0.19 13.19 10.84
N TYR A 44 -1.31 13.85 11.07
CA TYR A 44 -2.57 13.32 10.59
C TYR A 44 -2.79 13.51 9.08
N ALA A 45 -3.74 12.79 8.47
CA ALA A 45 -4.15 13.07 7.10
C ALA A 45 -4.59 14.55 6.95
N GLY A 46 -4.11 15.22 5.91
CA GLY A 46 -4.40 16.63 5.64
C GLY A 46 -3.44 17.66 6.28
N THR A 47 -2.41 17.23 7.03
CA THR A 47 -1.40 18.16 7.59
C THR A 47 -0.32 18.59 6.59
N GLY A 48 -0.30 17.99 5.40
CA GLY A 48 0.63 18.34 4.32
C GLY A 48 1.95 17.57 4.33
N LYS A 49 2.04 16.43 5.04
CA LYS A 49 3.23 15.55 5.06
C LYS A 49 3.78 15.28 3.66
N THR A 50 2.95 14.81 2.74
CA THR A 50 3.35 14.48 1.37
C THR A 50 3.87 15.70 0.60
N THR A 51 3.32 16.90 0.84
CA THR A 51 3.82 18.16 0.27
C THR A 51 5.20 18.51 0.81
N VAL A 52 5.43 18.33 2.11
CA VAL A 52 6.74 18.52 2.74
C VAL A 52 7.75 17.53 2.17
N LEU A 53 7.39 16.25 2.02
CA LEU A 53 8.26 15.24 1.40
C LEU A 53 8.62 15.60 -0.04
N GLY A 54 7.67 16.08 -0.84
CA GLY A 54 7.94 16.55 -2.20
C GLY A 54 8.95 17.69 -2.24
N ALA A 55 8.84 18.67 -1.33
CA ALA A 55 9.79 19.78 -1.20
C ALA A 55 11.17 19.32 -0.71
N LEU A 56 11.20 18.44 0.30
CA LEU A 56 12.42 17.84 0.83
C LEU A 56 13.18 17.09 -0.28
N VAL A 57 12.51 16.21 -1.02
CA VAL A 57 13.11 15.44 -2.13
C VAL A 57 13.77 16.35 -3.17
N LYS A 58 13.17 17.49 -3.49
CA LYS A 58 13.75 18.49 -4.39
C LYS A 58 14.97 19.20 -3.78
N ALA A 59 14.92 19.47 -2.48
CA ALA A 59 15.98 20.17 -1.75
C ALA A 59 17.18 19.28 -1.37
N LEU A 60 17.04 17.95 -1.30
CA LEU A 60 18.12 17.04 -0.86
C LEU A 60 19.43 17.20 -1.63
N ARG A 61 19.38 17.60 -2.90
CA ARG A 61 20.57 17.88 -3.70
C ARG A 61 21.46 18.96 -3.06
N SER A 62 20.89 19.96 -2.38
CA SER A 62 21.69 20.99 -1.69
C SER A 62 22.33 20.49 -0.40
N TYR A 63 21.91 19.32 0.10
CA TYR A 63 22.51 18.62 1.24
C TYR A 63 23.48 17.52 0.79
N ASN A 64 23.77 17.41 -0.51
CA ASN A 64 24.53 16.29 -1.11
C ASN A 64 23.90 14.90 -0.90
N TYR A 65 22.61 14.83 -0.56
CA TYR A 65 21.89 13.56 -0.45
C TYR A 65 21.10 13.23 -1.72
N LYS A 66 21.09 11.94 -2.06
CA LYS A 66 20.11 11.32 -2.96
C LYS A 66 18.90 10.87 -2.13
N SER A 67 17.73 10.75 -2.75
CA SER A 67 16.58 10.08 -2.12
C SER A 67 16.34 8.67 -2.67
N VAL A 68 15.84 7.77 -1.83
CA VAL A 68 15.15 6.56 -2.23
C VAL A 68 13.78 6.57 -1.55
N LEU A 69 12.71 6.49 -2.33
CA LEU A 69 11.35 6.56 -1.83
C LEU A 69 10.77 5.15 -1.74
N LEU A 70 10.24 4.82 -0.57
CA LEU A 70 9.71 3.52 -0.22
C LEU A 70 8.30 3.66 0.38
N ALA A 71 7.53 2.58 0.26
CA ALA A 71 6.25 2.45 0.94
C ALA A 71 5.96 0.96 1.22
N PRO A 72 5.10 0.62 2.18
CA PRO A 72 4.74 -0.76 2.49
C PRO A 72 3.90 -1.41 1.39
N THR A 73 3.10 -0.64 0.64
CA THR A 73 2.20 -1.14 -0.42
C THR A 73 2.50 -0.49 -1.77
N GLY A 74 2.14 -1.20 -2.86
CA GLY A 74 2.32 -0.69 -4.22
C GLY A 74 1.53 0.60 -4.46
N ARG A 75 0.30 0.68 -3.96
CA ARG A 75 -0.55 1.86 -4.03
C ARG A 75 0.07 3.08 -3.33
N ALA A 76 0.58 2.92 -2.11
CA ALA A 76 1.27 3.99 -1.39
C ALA A 76 2.53 4.45 -2.14
N ALA A 77 3.31 3.52 -2.69
CA ALA A 77 4.46 3.85 -3.53
C ALA A 77 4.06 4.66 -4.78
N LYS A 78 2.93 4.36 -5.41
CA LYS A 78 2.42 5.16 -6.54
C LYS A 78 2.01 6.57 -6.09
N VAL A 79 1.29 6.71 -4.98
CA VAL A 79 0.86 8.01 -4.46
C VAL A 79 2.07 8.91 -4.22
N ILE A 80 3.08 8.45 -3.48
CA ILE A 80 4.29 9.26 -3.26
C ILE A 80 5.08 9.50 -4.55
N THR A 81 5.06 8.58 -5.52
CA THR A 81 5.68 8.80 -6.84
C THR A 81 5.05 10.01 -7.56
N ASN A 82 3.72 10.07 -7.59
CA ASN A 82 2.99 11.16 -8.24
C ASN A 82 3.27 12.53 -7.58
N TYR A 83 3.27 12.58 -6.24
CA TYR A 83 3.49 13.84 -5.52
C TYR A 83 4.96 14.31 -5.54
N SER A 84 5.91 13.38 -5.45
CA SER A 84 7.34 13.72 -5.41
C SER A 84 7.96 13.92 -6.80
N GLY A 85 7.31 13.42 -7.85
CA GLY A 85 7.87 13.37 -9.21
C GLY A 85 9.04 12.40 -9.34
N LYS A 86 9.24 11.50 -8.36
CA LYS A 86 10.34 10.53 -8.33
C LYS A 86 9.80 9.13 -8.09
N LYS A 87 10.29 8.16 -8.86
CA LYS A 87 9.87 6.75 -8.77
C LYS A 87 10.12 6.20 -7.36
N ALA A 88 9.08 5.70 -6.72
CA ALA A 88 9.13 5.00 -5.46
C ALA A 88 8.90 3.49 -5.66
N PHE A 89 9.30 2.70 -4.67
CA PHE A 89 9.19 1.24 -4.70
C PHE A 89 8.60 0.72 -3.40
N THR A 90 8.11 -0.51 -3.40
CA THR A 90 7.78 -1.15 -2.12
C THR A 90 9.05 -1.47 -1.35
N ILE A 91 8.97 -1.50 0.00
CA ILE A 91 10.10 -1.87 0.86
C ILE A 91 10.65 -3.23 0.42
N HIS A 92 9.78 -4.24 0.26
CA HIS A 92 10.17 -5.59 -0.16
C HIS A 92 10.94 -5.59 -1.49
N LYS A 93 10.47 -4.81 -2.47
CA LYS A 93 11.12 -4.73 -3.79
C LYS A 93 12.51 -4.09 -3.71
N ARG A 94 12.73 -3.19 -2.76
CA ARG A 94 14.02 -2.51 -2.62
C ARG A 94 15.03 -3.34 -1.85
N ILE A 95 14.64 -3.89 -0.71
CA ILE A 95 15.60 -4.47 0.25
C ILE A 95 15.88 -5.94 -0.03
N TYR A 96 14.96 -6.67 -0.66
CA TYR A 96 15.17 -8.08 -0.93
C TYR A 96 15.67 -8.34 -2.34
N ARG A 97 16.56 -9.33 -2.46
CA ARG A 97 16.99 -9.92 -3.72
C ARG A 97 16.75 -11.42 -3.72
N LYS A 98 16.60 -11.97 -4.93
CA LYS A 98 16.61 -13.42 -5.11
C LYS A 98 18.03 -13.94 -4.90
N LYS A 99 18.17 -14.97 -4.06
CA LYS A 99 19.45 -15.62 -3.74
C LYS A 99 20.17 -16.21 -4.96
N SER A 100 19.43 -16.55 -6.02
CA SER A 100 19.97 -17.00 -7.29
C SER A 100 19.02 -16.62 -8.43
N ALA A 101 19.55 -16.09 -9.54
CA ALA A 101 18.77 -15.76 -10.75
C ALA A 101 18.06 -17.00 -11.35
N LEU A 102 18.51 -18.20 -10.97
CA LEU A 102 18.11 -19.49 -11.51
C LEU A 102 17.29 -20.35 -10.51
N ASN A 103 16.94 -19.83 -9.32
CA ASN A 103 16.13 -20.48 -8.27
C ASN A 103 15.05 -19.51 -7.76
N VAL A 104 13.81 -19.94 -7.57
CA VAL A 104 12.74 -19.09 -6.94
C VAL A 104 12.12 -19.76 -5.72
N ASP A 105 12.65 -20.92 -5.32
CA ASP A 105 12.24 -21.60 -4.08
C ASP A 105 13.22 -21.36 -2.92
N GLU A 106 14.15 -20.42 -3.08
CA GLU A 106 14.96 -19.91 -1.96
C GLU A 106 14.36 -18.61 -1.43
N SER A 107 14.41 -18.47 -0.10
CA SER A 107 14.06 -17.27 0.64
C SER A 107 14.62 -16.01 -0.01
N PHE A 108 13.79 -14.96 -0.05
CA PHE A 108 14.26 -13.61 -0.32
C PHE A 108 15.34 -13.28 0.70
N MET A 109 16.56 -12.98 0.22
CA MET A 109 17.62 -12.52 1.11
C MET A 109 17.67 -11.01 1.09
N LEU A 110 18.12 -10.43 2.20
CA LEU A 110 18.49 -9.03 2.22
C LEU A 110 19.58 -8.79 1.16
N GLY A 111 19.33 -7.84 0.28
CA GLY A 111 20.28 -7.43 -0.74
C GLY A 111 21.30 -6.44 -0.20
N ASP A 112 22.43 -6.30 -0.90
CA ASP A 112 23.41 -5.29 -0.53
C ASP A 112 22.93 -3.87 -0.86
N ASN A 113 23.08 -2.97 0.12
CA ASN A 113 22.87 -1.55 -0.09
C ASN A 113 24.12 -0.90 -0.69
N LEU A 114 24.07 -0.67 -2.00
CA LEU A 114 25.13 -0.02 -2.78
C LEU A 114 25.04 1.51 -2.78
N ALA A 115 24.03 2.10 -2.13
CA ALA A 115 23.84 3.54 -2.10
C ALA A 115 24.89 4.24 -1.21
N THR A 116 25.23 5.47 -1.59
CA THR A 116 26.07 6.41 -0.84
C THR A 116 25.32 7.73 -0.73
N ASP A 117 25.48 8.43 0.39
CA ASP A 117 24.89 9.76 0.64
C ASP A 117 23.40 9.76 0.30
N THR A 118 22.64 8.85 0.93
CA THR A 118 21.26 8.56 0.53
C THR A 118 20.31 8.58 1.71
N LEU A 119 19.25 9.39 1.59
CA LEU A 119 18.11 9.38 2.49
C LEU A 119 17.06 8.39 1.96
N TYR A 120 16.80 7.35 2.73
CA TYR A 120 15.68 6.44 2.53
C TYR A 120 14.44 7.01 3.23
N ILE A 121 13.41 7.33 2.45
CA ILE A 121 12.14 7.87 2.95
C ILE A 121 11.08 6.80 2.79
N VAL A 122 10.45 6.42 3.89
CA VAL A 122 9.36 5.43 3.91
C VAL A 122 8.06 6.13 4.28
N ASP A 123 7.14 6.22 3.32
CA ASP A 123 5.80 6.74 3.54
C ASP A 123 4.84 5.64 4.01
N GLU A 124 3.75 6.02 4.67
CA GLU A 124 2.79 5.09 5.29
C GLU A 124 3.47 4.09 6.25
N ALA A 125 4.50 4.52 6.97
CA ALA A 125 5.27 3.67 7.90
C ALA A 125 4.42 3.11 9.05
N SER A 126 3.25 3.71 9.32
CA SER A 126 2.20 3.20 10.21
C SER A 126 1.82 1.74 9.90
N MET A 127 1.89 1.31 8.64
CA MET A 127 1.53 -0.05 8.23
C MET A 127 2.69 -1.07 8.32
N ILE A 128 3.89 -0.66 8.73
CA ILE A 128 5.03 -1.57 8.85
C ILE A 128 4.88 -2.34 10.16
N SER A 129 4.53 -3.62 10.05
CA SER A 129 4.47 -4.56 11.17
C SER A 129 5.86 -5.04 11.58
N ASP A 130 6.01 -5.40 12.85
CA ASP A 130 7.15 -6.20 13.34
C ASP A 130 6.90 -7.72 13.18
N GLU A 131 5.98 -8.12 12.28
CA GLU A 131 5.75 -9.53 11.98
C GLU A 131 6.83 -10.08 11.03
N ILE A 132 7.18 -11.34 11.25
CA ILE A 132 8.15 -12.08 10.43
C ILE A 132 7.65 -12.17 8.98
N SER A 133 8.42 -11.63 8.04
CA SER A 133 8.06 -11.65 6.61
C SER A 133 8.35 -13.02 5.97
N GLY A 134 7.34 -13.88 5.93
CA GLY A 134 7.40 -15.15 5.16
C GLY A 134 8.32 -16.21 5.79
N ASN A 135 9.20 -16.81 4.98
CA ASN A 135 10.17 -17.84 5.42
C ASN A 135 11.47 -17.23 6.00
N ASN A 136 11.53 -15.90 6.17
CA ASN A 136 12.69 -15.23 6.76
C ASN A 136 12.64 -15.32 8.29
N ARG A 137 13.78 -15.14 8.95
CA ARG A 137 13.87 -15.18 10.43
C ARG A 137 13.57 -13.84 11.07
N ASP A 138 13.68 -12.76 10.30
CA ASP A 138 13.65 -11.38 10.79
C ASP A 138 12.38 -10.64 10.31
N THR A 139 12.08 -9.53 10.98
CA THR A 139 10.90 -8.69 10.70
C THR A 139 11.19 -7.71 9.57
N LEU A 140 10.14 -7.20 8.91
CA LEU A 140 10.33 -6.25 7.80
C LEU A 140 11.04 -4.96 8.26
N LEU A 141 10.74 -4.50 9.47
CA LEU A 141 11.35 -3.32 10.06
C LEU A 141 12.84 -3.56 10.35
N GLN A 142 13.19 -4.71 10.95
CA GLN A 142 14.58 -5.10 11.19
C GLN A 142 15.38 -5.17 9.89
N ASP A 143 14.84 -5.83 8.88
CA ASP A 143 15.48 -5.96 7.57
C ASP A 143 15.67 -4.59 6.90
N LEU A 144 14.69 -3.68 7.01
CA LEU A 144 14.80 -2.32 6.50
C LEU A 144 15.93 -1.55 7.21
N VAL A 145 15.99 -1.58 8.53
CA VAL A 145 17.04 -0.88 9.31
C VAL A 145 18.41 -1.43 8.94
N ASN A 146 18.57 -2.76 8.93
CA ASN A 146 19.82 -3.43 8.55
C ASN A 146 20.27 -3.11 7.11
N TYR A 147 19.31 -2.95 6.19
CA TYR A 147 19.61 -2.58 4.82
C TYR A 147 20.05 -1.13 4.69
N VAL A 148 19.38 -0.20 5.38
CA VAL A 148 19.61 1.25 5.22
C VAL A 148 20.95 1.66 5.80
N TYR A 149 21.22 1.32 7.06
CA TYR A 149 22.43 1.75 7.73
C TYR A 149 23.62 0.91 7.27
N ASN A 150 24.34 1.48 6.31
CA ASN A 150 25.62 0.99 5.82
C ASN A 150 26.71 2.01 6.16
N THR A 151 27.98 1.65 6.01
CA THR A 151 29.13 2.55 6.24
C THR A 151 29.28 3.67 5.19
N LYS A 152 28.20 4.01 4.47
CA LYS A 152 28.21 4.91 3.30
C LYS A 152 27.27 6.11 3.45
N ASN A 153 27.10 6.61 4.68
CA ASN A 153 26.33 7.82 4.96
C ASN A 153 24.88 7.73 4.44
N CYS A 154 24.16 6.70 4.88
CA CYS A 154 22.74 6.53 4.59
C CYS A 154 21.91 6.83 5.84
N LYS A 155 20.77 7.51 5.64
CA LYS A 155 19.85 7.89 6.72
C LYS A 155 18.46 7.35 6.45
N LEU A 156 17.68 7.16 7.51
CA LEU A 156 16.29 6.70 7.42
C LEU A 156 15.32 7.82 7.86
N MET A 157 14.24 7.99 7.10
CA MET A 157 13.09 8.79 7.48
C MET A 157 11.81 7.96 7.39
N LEU A 158 11.10 7.81 8.49
CA LEU A 158 9.82 7.12 8.60
C LEU A 158 8.70 8.14 8.71
N VAL A 159 7.69 8.03 7.87
CA VAL A 159 6.59 8.99 7.77
C VAL A 159 5.27 8.26 7.88
N GLY A 160 4.39 8.72 8.76
CA GLY A 160 3.10 8.07 8.92
C GLY A 160 2.08 8.85 9.74
N ASP A 161 0.90 8.28 9.86
CA ASP A 161 -0.22 8.80 10.63
C ASP A 161 -0.49 7.86 11.81
N THR A 162 -0.30 8.35 13.04
CA THR A 162 -0.55 7.58 14.27
C THR A 162 -2.03 7.35 14.56
N ALA A 163 -2.93 8.12 13.94
CA ALA A 163 -4.37 7.92 14.03
C ALA A 163 -4.93 6.98 12.95
N GLN A 164 -4.07 6.48 12.06
CA GLN A 164 -4.43 5.42 11.11
C GLN A 164 -4.53 4.07 11.81
N LEU A 165 -5.18 3.11 11.16
CA LEU A 165 -5.19 1.74 11.66
C LEU A 165 -3.74 1.22 11.77
N PRO A 166 -3.35 0.63 12.92
CA PRO A 166 -2.07 -0.01 13.07
C PRO A 166 -1.96 -1.23 12.12
N PRO A 167 -0.76 -1.83 11.99
CA PRO A 167 -0.61 -3.06 11.25
C PRO A 167 -1.57 -4.13 11.78
N VAL A 168 -2.09 -4.97 10.89
CA VAL A 168 -3.04 -6.02 11.27
C VAL A 168 -2.40 -6.92 12.33
N GLY A 169 -3.04 -7.06 13.49
CA GLY A 169 -2.53 -7.88 14.60
C GLY A 169 -1.66 -7.11 15.61
N SER A 170 -1.45 -5.80 15.43
CA SER A 170 -0.73 -4.94 16.37
C SER A 170 -1.61 -3.80 16.89
N ASP A 171 -1.40 -3.37 18.13
CA ASP A 171 -2.13 -2.23 18.72
C ASP A 171 -1.47 -0.88 18.37
N GLU A 172 -0.17 -0.88 18.09
CA GLU A 172 0.61 0.31 17.74
C GLU A 172 1.51 0.05 16.53
N SER A 173 2.03 1.13 15.91
CA SER A 173 3.01 1.03 14.83
C SER A 173 4.44 1.05 15.38
N PRO A 174 5.18 -0.08 15.34
CA PRO A 174 6.54 -0.14 15.89
C PRO A 174 7.51 0.80 15.15
N ALA A 175 7.28 1.02 13.85
CA ALA A 175 8.09 1.93 13.04
C ALA A 175 7.91 3.42 13.41
N LEU A 176 6.82 3.78 14.09
CA LEU A 176 6.56 5.15 14.54
C LEU A 176 6.80 5.33 16.05
N ASP A 177 7.20 4.29 16.77
CA ASP A 177 7.51 4.35 18.19
C ASP A 177 8.98 4.77 18.40
N VAL A 178 9.17 5.92 19.06
CA VAL A 178 10.50 6.50 19.31
C VAL A 178 11.29 5.67 20.33
N GLU A 179 10.63 5.13 21.36
CA GLU A 179 11.28 4.38 22.43
C GLU A 179 11.72 3.01 21.93
N LEU A 180 10.83 2.32 21.21
CA LEU A 180 11.15 1.04 20.56
C LEU A 180 12.31 1.21 19.57
N MET A 181 12.27 2.24 18.71
CA MET A 181 13.31 2.45 17.71
C MET A 181 14.69 2.72 18.34
N LYS A 182 14.73 3.41 19.48
CA LYS A 182 15.97 3.60 20.27
C LYS A 182 16.43 2.31 20.94
N ALA A 183 15.53 1.62 21.62
CA ALA A 183 15.86 0.46 22.44
C ALA A 183 16.29 -0.75 21.61
N GLN A 184 15.61 -1.01 20.49
CA GLN A 184 15.84 -2.19 19.66
C GLN A 184 16.96 -2.00 18.64
N TYR A 185 17.10 -0.79 18.07
CA TYR A 185 18.03 -0.54 16.97
C TYR A 185 19.18 0.41 17.33
N GLY A 186 19.17 1.03 18.52
CA GLY A 186 20.23 1.94 18.97
C GLY A 186 20.29 3.26 18.19
N LEU A 187 19.21 3.67 17.53
CA LEU A 187 19.22 4.81 16.60
C LEU A 187 19.03 6.15 17.31
N THR A 188 19.68 7.20 16.79
CA THR A 188 19.47 8.58 17.21
C THR A 188 18.22 9.15 16.56
N ILE A 189 17.12 9.24 17.31
CA ILE A 189 15.82 9.62 16.75
C ILE A 189 15.59 11.14 16.77
N PHE A 190 15.44 11.72 15.58
CA PHE A 190 14.81 13.02 15.35
C PHE A 190 13.32 12.80 15.14
N THR A 191 12.47 13.62 15.74
CA THR A 191 11.01 13.47 15.61
C THR A 191 10.32 14.81 15.51
N TYR A 192 9.20 14.84 14.79
CA TYR A 192 8.28 15.97 14.74
C TYR A 192 6.87 15.48 14.45
N GLU A 193 5.86 16.05 15.11
CA GLU A 193 4.46 15.73 14.88
C GLU A 193 3.72 16.95 14.32
N MET A 194 3.23 16.82 13.08
CA MET A 194 2.37 17.82 12.45
C MET A 194 0.93 17.62 12.91
N THR A 195 0.38 18.62 13.59
CA THR A 195 -1.00 18.60 14.11
C THR A 195 -1.92 19.59 13.39
N ASP A 196 -1.35 20.59 12.73
CA ASP A 196 -2.11 21.60 11.99
C ASP A 196 -2.68 21.04 10.69
N VAL A 197 -4.00 20.81 10.68
CA VAL A 197 -4.70 20.51 9.42
C VAL A 197 -4.87 21.79 8.62
N LEU A 198 -4.45 21.76 7.35
CA LEU A 198 -4.51 22.91 6.46
C LEU A 198 -5.95 23.43 6.34
N ARG A 199 -6.14 24.72 6.66
CA ARG A 199 -7.43 25.40 6.90
C ARG A 199 -8.37 25.50 5.70
N GLN A 200 -7.96 25.08 4.50
CA GLN A 200 -8.75 25.21 3.27
C GLN A 200 -10.05 24.39 3.27
N GLN A 201 -10.27 23.53 4.29
CA GLN A 201 -11.48 22.71 4.45
C GLN A 201 -12.27 22.97 5.74
N LYS A 202 -12.27 24.20 6.30
CA LYS A 202 -13.09 24.51 7.49
C LYS A 202 -14.60 24.25 7.32
N ASN A 203 -15.09 24.23 6.08
CA ASN A 203 -16.49 23.93 5.75
C ASN A 203 -16.73 22.44 5.42
N SER A 204 -15.73 21.57 5.58
CA SER A 204 -15.86 20.13 5.34
C SER A 204 -16.37 19.42 6.59
N GLY A 205 -17.49 18.73 6.46
CA GLY A 205 -17.99 17.83 7.48
C GLY A 205 -17.10 16.62 7.67
N ILE A 206 -16.44 16.14 6.61
CA ILE A 206 -15.50 15.01 6.70
C ILE A 206 -14.37 15.42 7.65
N LEU A 207 -13.75 16.56 7.39
CA LEU A 207 -12.63 17.00 8.20
C LEU A 207 -13.02 17.33 9.64
N HIS A 208 -14.18 17.95 9.84
CA HIS A 208 -14.72 18.19 11.19
C HIS A 208 -14.87 16.88 11.98
N ASN A 209 -15.48 15.86 11.37
CA ASN A 209 -15.69 14.57 12.03
C ASN A 209 -14.38 13.83 12.31
N VAL A 210 -13.46 13.83 11.34
CA VAL A 210 -12.14 13.22 11.49
C VAL A 210 -11.32 13.92 12.59
N THR A 211 -11.37 15.25 12.66
CA THR A 211 -10.70 16.03 13.71
C THR A 211 -11.24 15.68 15.09
N ASN A 212 -12.56 15.55 15.24
CA ASN A 212 -13.17 15.12 16.51
C ASN A 212 -12.72 13.70 16.90
N VAL A 213 -12.63 12.77 15.95
CA VAL A 213 -12.14 11.40 16.22
C VAL A 213 -10.67 11.45 16.67
N ARG A 214 -9.84 12.26 16.03
CA ARG A 214 -8.42 12.46 16.41
C ARG A 214 -8.28 13.06 17.80
N ASP A 215 -9.06 14.08 18.12
CA ASP A 215 -9.06 14.69 19.46
C ASP A 215 -9.47 13.66 20.52
N MET A 216 -10.42 12.78 20.21
CA MET A 216 -10.79 11.67 21.09
C MET A 216 -9.66 10.66 21.28
N ILE A 217 -8.94 10.28 20.22
CA ILE A 217 -7.77 9.40 20.30
C ILE A 217 -6.66 10.06 21.14
N ARG A 218 -6.30 11.31 20.82
CA ARG A 218 -5.24 12.06 21.51
C ARG A 218 -5.52 12.27 23.00
N THR A 219 -6.80 12.43 23.37
CA THR A 219 -7.22 12.61 24.77
C THR A 219 -7.61 11.30 25.45
N GLU A 220 -7.37 10.16 24.81
CA GLU A 220 -7.73 8.82 25.30
C GLU A 220 -9.20 8.71 25.75
N LYS A 221 -10.08 9.45 25.08
CA LYS A 221 -11.49 9.54 25.44
C LYS A 221 -12.21 8.27 25.00
N MET A 222 -12.52 7.42 25.97
CA MET A 222 -13.27 6.16 25.80
C MET A 222 -14.77 6.41 25.55
N ALA A 223 -15.11 7.01 24.41
CA ALA A 223 -16.49 7.20 23.97
C ALA A 223 -16.64 6.85 22.48
N MET A 224 -17.83 6.43 22.06
CA MET A 224 -18.09 6.19 20.64
C MET A 224 -18.14 7.54 19.90
N PRO A 225 -17.36 7.73 18.81
CA PRO A 225 -17.41 8.97 18.04
C PRO A 225 -18.80 9.16 17.41
N ARG A 226 -19.32 10.38 17.49
CA ARG A 226 -20.58 10.77 16.85
C ARG A 226 -20.28 11.53 15.57
N ILE A 227 -20.80 11.03 14.45
CA ILE A 227 -20.66 11.70 13.15
C ILE A 227 -21.74 12.78 13.02
N THR A 228 -21.29 14.03 12.91
CA THR A 228 -22.14 15.20 12.67
C THR A 228 -22.27 15.43 11.18
N THR A 229 -23.50 15.34 10.67
CA THR A 229 -23.82 15.58 9.25
C THR A 229 -24.57 16.88 8.99
N LYS A 230 -25.31 17.38 10.00
CA LYS A 230 -26.07 18.63 9.89
C LYS A 230 -25.12 19.83 9.71
N GLY A 231 -25.44 20.72 8.77
CA GLY A 231 -24.66 21.93 8.48
C GLY A 231 -23.55 21.74 7.45
N TYR A 232 -23.34 20.51 6.96
CA TYR A 232 -22.30 20.18 5.99
C TYR A 232 -22.92 19.70 4.66
N LYS A 233 -22.21 19.93 3.55
CA LYS A 233 -22.65 19.57 2.19
C LYS A 233 -21.95 18.32 1.63
N ASP A 234 -20.98 17.79 2.36
CA ASP A 234 -20.08 16.70 1.95
C ASP A 234 -20.23 15.44 2.82
N VAL A 235 -21.06 15.48 3.88
CA VAL A 235 -21.35 14.32 4.73
C VAL A 235 -22.85 14.18 4.92
N PHE A 236 -23.36 12.99 4.59
CA PHE A 236 -24.78 12.68 4.68
C PHE A 236 -24.98 11.43 5.52
N ARG A 237 -26.08 11.39 6.28
CA ARG A 237 -26.48 10.18 7.00
C ARG A 237 -27.30 9.31 6.06
N MET A 238 -26.78 8.13 5.73
CA MET A 238 -27.47 7.13 4.94
C MET A 238 -28.06 6.04 5.84
N THR A 239 -29.35 5.74 5.68
CA THR A 239 -29.99 4.57 6.32
C THR A 239 -30.00 3.39 5.36
N SER A 240 -30.21 2.17 5.85
CA SER A 240 -30.28 0.97 5.00
C SER A 240 -31.35 1.09 3.91
N GLU A 241 -32.47 1.74 4.20
CA GLU A 241 -33.57 1.98 3.25
C GLU A 241 -33.19 2.93 2.11
N LYS A 242 -32.26 3.86 2.36
CA LYS A 242 -31.80 4.83 1.37
C LYS A 242 -30.49 4.44 0.69
N LEU A 243 -29.90 3.32 1.09
CA LEU A 243 -28.57 2.93 0.62
C LEU A 243 -28.56 2.70 -0.89
N GLU A 244 -29.60 2.06 -1.43
CA GLU A 244 -29.75 1.79 -2.86
C GLU A 244 -29.83 3.09 -3.66
N GLU A 245 -30.79 3.96 -3.36
CA GLU A 245 -30.94 5.28 -3.99
C GLU A 245 -29.68 6.16 -3.83
N GLY A 246 -29.03 6.08 -2.66
CA GLY A 246 -27.78 6.78 -2.37
C GLY A 246 -26.60 6.28 -3.21
N LEU A 247 -26.51 4.98 -3.46
CA LEU A 247 -25.49 4.38 -4.32
C LEU A 247 -25.76 4.67 -5.79
N GLU A 248 -27.01 4.58 -6.24
CA GLU A 248 -27.40 4.98 -7.60
C GLU A 248 -27.05 6.45 -7.87
N TYR A 249 -27.37 7.34 -6.92
CA TYR A 249 -26.96 8.75 -6.99
C TYR A 249 -25.45 8.91 -7.09
N ALA A 250 -24.69 8.22 -6.24
CA ALA A 250 -23.23 8.32 -6.22
C ALA A 250 -22.62 7.81 -7.53
N TYR A 251 -23.07 6.65 -8.04
CA TYR A 251 -22.62 6.10 -9.31
C TYR A 251 -23.00 6.98 -10.50
N SER A 252 -24.22 7.52 -10.54
CA SER A 252 -24.66 8.42 -11.61
C SER A 252 -23.87 9.73 -11.63
N LYS A 253 -23.60 10.31 -10.45
CA LYS A 253 -22.95 11.61 -10.34
C LYS A 253 -21.42 11.57 -10.42
N TYR A 254 -20.80 10.57 -9.80
CA TYR A 254 -19.33 10.50 -9.64
C TYR A 254 -18.71 9.32 -10.39
N GLY A 255 -19.51 8.40 -10.92
CA GLY A 255 -19.05 7.18 -11.58
C GLY A 255 -18.75 6.05 -10.60
N HIS A 256 -18.72 4.82 -11.12
CA HIS A 256 -18.37 3.62 -10.35
C HIS A 256 -16.94 3.64 -9.84
N GLU A 257 -16.01 4.20 -10.63
CA GLU A 257 -14.57 4.26 -10.30
C GLU A 257 -14.26 5.25 -9.17
N SER A 258 -15.12 6.24 -8.94
CA SER A 258 -14.96 7.25 -7.87
C SER A 258 -15.86 6.98 -6.66
N THR A 259 -16.52 5.82 -6.58
CA THR A 259 -17.48 5.49 -5.52
C THR A 259 -17.11 4.16 -4.88
N LEU A 260 -16.86 4.17 -3.57
CA LEU A 260 -16.43 2.99 -2.80
C LEU A 260 -17.26 2.83 -1.54
N ILE A 261 -17.67 1.59 -1.24
CA ILE A 261 -18.25 1.25 0.06
C ILE A 261 -17.16 0.71 0.99
N ILE A 262 -17.08 1.27 2.19
CA ILE A 262 -16.17 0.80 3.23
C ILE A 262 -16.97 0.08 4.31
N CYS A 263 -16.51 -1.11 4.71
CA CYS A 263 -17.16 -1.91 5.73
C CYS A 263 -16.16 -2.55 6.70
N ARG A 264 -16.66 -3.13 7.81
CA ARG A 264 -15.81 -3.67 8.87
C ARG A 264 -15.19 -5.04 8.56
N SER A 265 -15.89 -5.91 7.82
CA SER A 265 -15.50 -7.32 7.66
C SER A 265 -15.55 -7.80 6.22
N ASN A 266 -14.73 -8.80 5.87
CA ASN A 266 -14.75 -9.44 4.55
C ASN A 266 -16.14 -10.03 4.23
N LYS A 267 -16.84 -10.59 5.24
CA LYS A 267 -18.21 -11.07 5.09
C LYS A 267 -19.17 -9.97 4.61
N ASN A 268 -19.10 -8.78 5.21
CA ASN A 268 -19.92 -7.64 4.80
C ASN A 268 -19.49 -7.13 3.43
N ALA A 269 -18.20 -7.08 3.12
CA ALA A 269 -17.70 -6.71 1.80
C ALA A 269 -18.27 -7.64 0.71
N ASN A 270 -18.19 -8.96 0.92
CA ASN A 270 -18.74 -9.96 0.00
C ASN A 270 -20.25 -9.80 -0.16
N LEU A 271 -20.98 -9.55 0.93
CA LEU A 271 -22.43 -9.30 0.89
C LEU A 271 -22.75 -8.06 0.06
N TYR A 272 -22.12 -6.92 0.34
CA TYR A 272 -22.34 -5.68 -0.41
C TYR A 272 -21.97 -5.83 -1.88
N ASN A 273 -20.80 -6.39 -2.19
CA ASN A 273 -20.36 -6.63 -3.56
C ASN A 273 -21.38 -7.45 -4.35
N ARG A 274 -21.91 -8.53 -3.77
CA ARG A 274 -22.93 -9.36 -4.41
C ARG A 274 -24.22 -8.58 -4.64
N GLN A 275 -24.70 -7.83 -3.65
CA GLN A 275 -25.95 -7.06 -3.78
C GLN A 275 -25.82 -5.90 -4.77
N ILE A 276 -24.69 -5.20 -4.80
CA ILE A 276 -24.41 -4.14 -5.78
C ILE A 276 -24.44 -4.74 -7.18
N ARG A 277 -23.74 -5.86 -7.40
CA ARG A 277 -23.73 -6.53 -8.70
C ARG A 277 -25.12 -6.96 -9.13
N SER A 278 -25.87 -7.65 -8.27
CA SER A 278 -27.15 -8.23 -8.67
C SER A 278 -28.30 -7.21 -8.74
N ARG A 279 -28.36 -6.23 -7.82
CA ARG A 279 -29.50 -5.30 -7.70
C ARG A 279 -29.29 -3.96 -8.39
N ILE A 280 -28.07 -3.42 -8.33
CA ILE A 280 -27.79 -2.08 -8.86
C ILE A 280 -27.24 -2.20 -10.29
N LEU A 281 -26.31 -3.13 -10.50
CA LEU A 281 -25.67 -3.31 -11.80
C LEU A 281 -26.36 -4.37 -12.68
N TRP A 282 -27.37 -5.07 -12.15
CA TRP A 282 -28.15 -6.10 -12.84
C TRP A 282 -27.29 -7.20 -13.49
N ARG A 283 -26.22 -7.61 -12.78
CA ARG A 283 -25.26 -8.64 -13.20
C ARG A 283 -25.53 -9.94 -12.44
N GLU A 284 -26.01 -10.95 -13.17
CA GLU A 284 -26.29 -12.28 -12.62
C GLU A 284 -25.14 -13.27 -12.82
N GLU A 285 -24.32 -13.09 -13.86
CA GLU A 285 -23.18 -13.96 -14.12
C GLU A 285 -22.13 -13.82 -13.02
N GLU A 286 -21.38 -14.90 -12.77
CA GLU A 286 -20.34 -14.92 -11.74
C GLU A 286 -19.30 -13.83 -11.93
N LEU A 287 -18.90 -13.56 -13.18
CA LEU A 287 -17.92 -12.55 -13.54
C LEU A 287 -18.28 -11.96 -14.92
N THR A 288 -18.33 -10.63 -15.04
CA THR A 288 -18.78 -9.95 -16.26
C THR A 288 -17.81 -8.86 -16.70
N GLY A 289 -17.89 -8.48 -17.98
CA GLY A 289 -17.29 -7.24 -18.47
C GLY A 289 -17.84 -6.03 -17.72
N GLY A 290 -16.95 -5.12 -17.33
CA GLY A 290 -17.22 -3.94 -16.53
C GLY A 290 -17.17 -4.18 -15.02
N ASP A 291 -16.86 -5.39 -14.54
CA ASP A 291 -16.68 -5.63 -13.11
C ASP A 291 -15.42 -4.99 -12.56
N GLN A 292 -15.54 -4.35 -11.39
CA GLN A 292 -14.40 -3.87 -10.62
C GLN A 292 -13.92 -4.96 -9.66
N ILE A 293 -12.64 -5.29 -9.77
CA ILE A 293 -11.98 -6.28 -8.94
C ILE A 293 -10.74 -5.68 -8.27
N MET A 294 -10.33 -6.28 -7.18
CA MET A 294 -9.11 -5.97 -6.44
C MET A 294 -8.27 -7.23 -6.38
N VAL A 295 -6.98 -7.09 -6.66
CA VAL A 295 -6.01 -8.16 -6.50
C VAL A 295 -5.66 -8.31 -5.03
N VAL A 296 -5.75 -9.53 -4.48
CA VAL A 296 -5.54 -9.77 -3.04
C VAL A 296 -4.19 -10.38 -2.69
N ARG A 297 -3.29 -10.52 -3.68
CA ARG A 297 -1.93 -11.02 -3.49
C ARG A 297 -0.99 -10.46 -4.57
N ASN A 298 0.23 -10.06 -4.18
CA ASN A 298 1.26 -9.63 -5.12
C ASN A 298 1.51 -10.69 -6.19
N ASN A 299 1.57 -10.27 -7.45
CA ASN A 299 1.82 -11.14 -8.59
C ASN A 299 2.90 -10.52 -9.48
N TYR A 300 3.94 -11.31 -9.77
CA TYR A 300 5.11 -10.86 -10.52
C TYR A 300 5.14 -11.41 -11.95
N PHE A 301 4.13 -12.17 -12.38
CA PHE A 301 4.15 -12.93 -13.64
C PHE A 301 3.65 -12.10 -14.83
N TRP A 302 2.48 -11.46 -14.70
CA TRP A 302 1.76 -10.87 -15.84
C TRP A 302 2.30 -9.53 -16.37
N MET A 303 3.26 -8.89 -15.68
CA MET A 303 3.79 -7.57 -16.06
C MET A 303 5.25 -7.60 -16.55
N GLN A 304 5.83 -8.78 -16.79
CA GLN A 304 7.24 -8.92 -17.15
C GLN A 304 7.56 -8.52 -18.61
N GLU A 305 6.56 -8.43 -19.49
CA GLU A 305 6.80 -8.37 -20.94
C GLU A 305 7.02 -6.95 -21.51
N GLN A 306 6.84 -5.88 -20.72
CA GLN A 306 6.78 -4.53 -21.30
C GLN A 306 8.06 -3.67 -21.24
N GLU A 307 9.05 -3.91 -20.35
CA GLU A 307 10.35 -3.21 -20.43
C GLU A 307 11.49 -3.99 -19.73
N GLU A 308 12.65 -4.11 -20.39
CA GLU A 308 13.88 -4.75 -19.84
C GLU A 308 14.41 -4.08 -18.54
N THR A 309 13.93 -2.88 -18.21
CA THR A 309 14.35 -2.09 -17.03
C THR A 309 13.27 -1.91 -15.97
N SER A 310 12.03 -2.37 -16.19
CA SER A 310 10.97 -2.29 -15.18
C SER A 310 10.47 -3.66 -14.77
N THR A 311 10.78 -4.05 -13.52
CA THR A 311 10.12 -5.19 -12.87
C THR A 311 8.69 -4.77 -12.50
N GLY A 312 7.82 -4.65 -13.50
CA GLY A 312 6.39 -4.48 -13.31
C GLY A 312 5.83 -5.66 -12.54
N PHE A 313 5.01 -5.39 -11.53
CA PHE A 313 4.30 -6.41 -10.77
C PHE A 313 2.96 -5.83 -10.37
N ILE A 314 1.96 -6.70 -10.25
CA ILE A 314 0.62 -6.33 -9.80
C ILE A 314 0.59 -6.47 -8.29
N ALA A 315 0.27 -5.39 -7.58
CA ALA A 315 0.31 -5.36 -6.12
C ALA A 315 -1.00 -5.85 -5.50
N ASN A 316 -0.91 -6.35 -4.28
CA ASN A 316 -2.06 -6.54 -3.41
C ASN A 316 -2.71 -5.17 -3.13
N GLY A 317 -4.00 -5.08 -3.40
CA GLY A 317 -4.79 -3.86 -3.31
C GLY A 317 -5.00 -3.14 -4.65
N ASP A 318 -4.28 -3.53 -5.72
CA ASP A 318 -4.49 -2.92 -7.04
C ASP A 318 -5.91 -3.21 -7.53
N ILE A 319 -6.61 -2.17 -7.96
CA ILE A 319 -7.95 -2.26 -8.54
C ILE A 319 -7.83 -2.35 -10.07
N ALA A 320 -8.61 -3.25 -10.65
CA ALA A 320 -8.73 -3.41 -12.09
C ALA A 320 -10.20 -3.50 -12.50
N LYS A 321 -10.46 -3.06 -13.72
CA LYS A 321 -11.74 -3.23 -14.40
C LYS A 321 -11.63 -4.38 -15.39
N ILE A 322 -12.58 -5.30 -15.34
CA ILE A 322 -12.66 -6.37 -16.33
C ILE A 322 -13.15 -5.77 -17.64
N ARG A 323 -12.34 -5.80 -18.69
CA ARG A 323 -12.75 -5.40 -20.04
C ARG A 323 -13.53 -6.52 -20.72
N LYS A 324 -13.06 -7.76 -20.58
CA LYS A 324 -13.68 -8.93 -21.22
C LYS A 324 -13.42 -10.19 -20.40
N VAL A 325 -14.43 -11.06 -20.31
CA VAL A 325 -14.28 -12.44 -19.85
C VAL A 325 -14.24 -13.34 -21.08
N ARG A 326 -13.15 -14.10 -21.25
CA ARG A 326 -12.92 -14.94 -22.44
C ARG A 326 -13.42 -16.38 -22.26
N GLY A 327 -13.45 -16.87 -21.02
CA GLY A 327 -13.92 -18.22 -20.72
C GLY A 327 -13.59 -18.64 -19.30
N PHE A 328 -14.27 -19.69 -18.85
CA PHE A 328 -14.11 -20.32 -17.55
C PHE A 328 -13.45 -21.68 -17.71
N GLU A 329 -12.59 -22.06 -16.77
CA GLU A 329 -11.85 -23.32 -16.78
C GLU A 329 -11.82 -23.93 -15.38
N GLU A 330 -11.88 -25.25 -15.28
CA GLU A 330 -11.63 -25.98 -14.04
C GLU A 330 -10.35 -26.80 -14.22
N MET A 331 -9.36 -26.59 -13.34
CA MET A 331 -8.07 -27.26 -13.42
C MET A 331 -7.49 -27.44 -12.00
N TYR A 332 -6.80 -28.56 -11.74
CA TYR A 332 -6.20 -28.87 -10.43
C TYR A 332 -7.18 -28.84 -9.24
N GLY A 333 -8.49 -28.97 -9.50
CA GLY A 333 -9.54 -28.84 -8.48
C GLY A 333 -9.87 -27.41 -8.08
N PHE A 334 -9.54 -26.42 -8.92
CA PHE A 334 -9.85 -25.00 -8.74
C PHE A 334 -10.49 -24.42 -10.01
N ARG A 335 -11.20 -23.30 -9.85
CA ARG A 335 -11.91 -22.59 -10.92
C ARG A 335 -11.16 -21.34 -11.34
N PHE A 336 -11.04 -21.15 -12.64
CA PHE A 336 -10.34 -20.02 -13.23
C PHE A 336 -11.20 -19.31 -14.27
N ALA A 337 -10.87 -18.06 -14.54
CA ALA A 337 -11.33 -17.37 -15.73
C ALA A 337 -10.15 -16.74 -16.47
N ASN A 338 -10.22 -16.75 -17.80
CA ASN A 338 -9.34 -15.93 -18.63
C ASN A 338 -10.02 -14.57 -18.84
N VAL A 339 -9.36 -13.50 -18.43
CA VAL A 339 -9.94 -12.15 -18.44
C VAL A 339 -8.94 -11.16 -19.01
N GLN A 340 -9.48 -10.10 -19.62
CA GLN A 340 -8.72 -8.91 -19.94
C GLN A 340 -8.98 -7.86 -18.86
N LEU A 341 -7.93 -7.42 -18.18
CA LEU A 341 -7.98 -6.48 -17.07
C LEU A 341 -7.37 -5.15 -17.49
N GLU A 342 -8.07 -4.05 -17.21
CA GLU A 342 -7.53 -2.70 -17.27
C GLU A 342 -7.24 -2.23 -15.84
N PHE A 343 -5.97 -1.98 -15.53
CA PHE A 343 -5.59 -1.51 -14.20
C PHE A 343 -5.71 0.01 -14.11
N ILE A 344 -6.74 0.49 -13.42
CA ILE A 344 -7.02 1.93 -13.23
C ILE A 344 -6.02 2.62 -12.30
N ASP A 345 -5.26 1.81 -11.54
CA ASP A 345 -4.25 2.29 -10.63
C ASP A 345 -2.88 2.47 -11.30
N TYR A 346 -2.77 2.59 -12.62
CA TYR A 346 -1.48 2.90 -13.29
C TYR A 346 -1.58 4.24 -14.03
N ALA A 347 -0.48 4.75 -14.59
CA ALA A 347 -0.51 6.05 -15.30
C ALA A 347 -0.98 5.88 -16.76
N GLU A 348 -0.80 4.69 -17.31
CA GLU A 348 -1.09 4.34 -18.71
C GLU A 348 -2.26 3.34 -18.82
N ASP A 349 -2.94 3.07 -17.69
CA ASP A 349 -4.06 2.12 -17.58
C ASP A 349 -3.83 0.82 -18.39
N PRO A 350 -2.78 0.05 -18.06
CA PRO A 350 -2.35 -1.07 -18.87
C PRO A 350 -3.45 -2.12 -18.93
N VAL A 351 -3.67 -2.60 -20.15
CA VAL A 351 -4.62 -3.66 -20.43
C VAL A 351 -3.85 -4.98 -20.57
N LEU A 352 -4.09 -5.91 -19.65
CA LEU A 352 -3.38 -7.19 -19.56
C LEU A 352 -4.36 -8.35 -19.72
N ASP A 353 -3.96 -9.36 -20.48
CA ASP A 353 -4.64 -10.65 -20.50
C ASP A 353 -4.10 -11.52 -19.38
N CYS A 354 -4.97 -11.85 -18.42
CA CYS A 354 -4.60 -12.55 -17.19
C CYS A 354 -5.50 -13.77 -16.97
N LYS A 355 -4.96 -14.77 -16.28
CA LYS A 355 -5.77 -15.81 -15.64
C LYS A 355 -6.08 -15.39 -14.20
N VAL A 356 -7.34 -15.49 -13.78
CA VAL A 356 -7.78 -15.18 -12.41
C VAL A 356 -8.30 -16.45 -11.72
N LEU A 357 -8.05 -16.57 -10.42
CA LEU A 357 -8.55 -17.64 -9.57
C LEU A 357 -9.91 -17.23 -8.97
N LEU A 358 -10.96 -18.00 -9.24
CA LEU A 358 -12.32 -17.67 -8.83
C LEU A 358 -12.66 -18.14 -7.41
N ASP A 359 -11.97 -19.16 -6.89
CA ASP A 359 -12.16 -19.66 -5.52
C ASP A 359 -11.93 -18.57 -4.44
N THR A 360 -11.14 -17.54 -4.74
CA THR A 360 -10.93 -16.41 -3.82
C THR A 360 -12.00 -15.34 -3.91
N LEU A 361 -12.80 -15.32 -4.98
CA LEU A 361 -13.72 -14.24 -5.36
C LEU A 361 -14.79 -13.98 -4.28
N TYR A 362 -15.31 -15.05 -3.68
CA TYR A 362 -16.35 -15.00 -2.64
C TYR A 362 -15.87 -15.48 -1.27
N SER A 363 -14.59 -15.85 -1.14
CA SER A 363 -14.04 -16.30 0.13
C SER A 363 -14.08 -15.18 1.17
N GLU A 364 -14.35 -15.52 2.44
CA GLU A 364 -14.23 -14.58 3.56
C GLU A 364 -12.76 -14.40 4.01
N ALA A 365 -11.88 -15.34 3.65
CA ALA A 365 -10.45 -15.25 3.90
C ALA A 365 -9.82 -14.10 3.07
N PRO A 366 -8.74 -13.45 3.54
CA PRO A 366 -8.14 -12.33 2.83
C PRO A 366 -7.62 -12.70 1.43
N ALA A 367 -7.13 -13.93 1.28
CA ALA A 367 -6.61 -14.56 0.07
C ALA A 367 -6.85 -16.09 0.16
N LEU A 368 -6.34 -16.88 -0.79
CA LEU A 368 -6.41 -18.34 -0.74
C LEU A 368 -5.77 -18.86 0.56
N GLN A 369 -6.47 -19.74 1.27
CA GLN A 369 -5.99 -20.25 2.55
C GLN A 369 -4.75 -21.14 2.38
N SER A 370 -3.89 -21.18 3.40
CA SER A 370 -2.63 -21.94 3.35
C SER A 370 -2.82 -23.43 3.05
N ILE A 371 -3.93 -24.03 3.49
CA ILE A 371 -4.25 -25.44 3.22
C ILE A 371 -4.54 -25.64 1.73
N ASP A 372 -5.41 -24.81 1.16
CA ASP A 372 -5.75 -24.86 -0.27
C ASP A 372 -4.56 -24.48 -1.15
N GLN A 373 -3.74 -23.52 -0.72
CA GLN A 373 -2.50 -23.16 -1.42
C GLN A 373 -1.52 -24.33 -1.49
N LYS A 374 -1.36 -25.10 -0.40
CA LYS A 374 -0.55 -26.33 -0.39
C LYS A 374 -1.14 -27.40 -1.30
N ARG A 375 -2.46 -27.61 -1.24
CA ARG A 375 -3.17 -28.56 -2.12
C ARG A 375 -2.95 -28.20 -3.59
N PHE A 376 -3.16 -26.93 -3.93
CA PHE A 376 -2.97 -26.41 -5.29
C PHE A 376 -1.54 -26.63 -5.78
N TYR A 377 -0.54 -26.28 -4.97
CA TYR A 377 0.86 -26.50 -5.30
C TYR A 377 1.16 -27.99 -5.60
N LEU A 378 0.67 -28.90 -4.75
CA LEU A 378 0.90 -30.34 -4.94
C LEU A 378 0.25 -30.87 -6.22
N GLU A 379 -0.96 -30.43 -6.54
CA GLU A 379 -1.66 -30.83 -7.77
C GLU A 379 -0.94 -30.32 -9.03
N VAL A 380 -0.56 -29.03 -9.07
CA VAL A 380 0.18 -28.47 -10.21
C VAL A 380 1.54 -29.14 -10.39
N MET A 381 2.20 -29.53 -9.29
CA MET A 381 3.51 -30.18 -9.35
C MET A 381 3.49 -31.55 -10.02
N LYS A 382 2.34 -32.24 -10.06
CA LYS A 382 2.20 -33.54 -10.73
C LYS A 382 2.49 -33.46 -12.23
N ASP A 383 2.17 -32.33 -12.87
CA ASP A 383 2.45 -32.11 -14.30
C ASP A 383 3.96 -32.20 -14.60
N TYR A 384 4.79 -31.89 -13.60
CA TYR A 384 6.25 -31.89 -13.72
C TYR A 384 6.90 -33.15 -13.14
N ASP A 385 6.14 -34.21 -12.84
CA ASP A 385 6.70 -35.42 -12.22
C ASP A 385 7.73 -36.15 -13.06
N HIS A 386 7.67 -35.98 -14.37
CA HIS A 386 8.65 -36.48 -15.33
C HIS A 386 10.03 -35.82 -15.21
N ILE A 387 10.15 -34.66 -14.57
CA ILE A 387 11.42 -33.94 -14.41
C ILE A 387 12.12 -34.37 -13.12
N ALA A 388 13.21 -35.13 -13.21
CA ALA A 388 13.91 -35.62 -12.01
C ALA A 388 14.54 -34.49 -11.16
N ASN A 389 15.01 -33.42 -11.79
CA ASN A 389 15.66 -32.32 -11.09
C ASN A 389 14.62 -31.38 -10.46
N LYS A 390 14.57 -31.34 -9.13
CA LYS A 390 13.67 -30.46 -8.36
C LYS A 390 13.78 -28.99 -8.81
N ARG A 391 14.98 -28.49 -9.07
CA ARG A 391 15.19 -27.10 -9.54
C ARG A 391 14.50 -26.84 -10.88
N ALA A 392 14.61 -27.79 -11.81
CA ALA A 392 13.98 -27.68 -13.11
C ALA A 392 12.45 -27.74 -12.99
N LYS A 393 11.88 -28.63 -12.15
CA LYS A 393 10.44 -28.64 -11.83
C LYS A 393 9.94 -27.25 -11.39
N HIS A 394 10.65 -26.64 -10.44
CA HIS A 394 10.26 -25.32 -9.94
C HIS A 394 10.39 -24.23 -11.01
N ASN A 395 11.36 -24.30 -11.92
CA ASN A 395 11.47 -23.34 -13.03
C ASN A 395 10.26 -23.40 -13.96
N GLU A 396 9.81 -24.59 -14.33
CA GLU A 396 8.59 -24.78 -15.13
C GLU A 396 7.34 -24.29 -14.38
N LEU A 397 7.23 -24.61 -13.09
CA LEU A 397 6.11 -24.15 -12.26
C LEU A 397 5.92 -22.62 -12.29
N LYS A 398 7.02 -21.85 -12.36
CA LYS A 398 6.96 -20.38 -12.42
C LYS A 398 6.41 -19.86 -13.73
N LEU A 399 6.53 -20.62 -14.81
CA LEU A 399 5.99 -20.28 -16.12
C LEU A 399 4.52 -20.71 -16.24
N ASN A 400 4.02 -21.49 -15.29
CA ASN A 400 2.65 -22.00 -15.31
C ASN A 400 1.62 -20.87 -15.06
N PRO A 401 0.71 -20.60 -16.00
CA PRO A 401 -0.26 -19.51 -15.87
C PRO A 401 -1.35 -19.79 -14.83
N TYR A 402 -1.64 -21.06 -14.49
CA TYR A 402 -2.59 -21.41 -13.43
C TYR A 402 -1.98 -21.14 -12.05
N TYR A 403 -0.74 -21.57 -11.84
CA TYR A 403 -0.04 -21.32 -10.58
C TYR A 403 0.14 -19.82 -10.30
N ASN A 404 0.35 -19.04 -11.35
CA ASN A 404 0.46 -17.59 -11.31
C ASN A 404 -0.87 -16.86 -11.57
N ALA A 405 -2.02 -17.53 -11.47
CA ALA A 405 -3.31 -16.86 -11.61
C ALA A 405 -3.48 -15.78 -10.53
N LEU A 406 -4.06 -14.65 -10.91
CA LEU A 406 -4.36 -13.55 -9.99
C LEU A 406 -5.45 -13.98 -9.02
N GLN A 407 -5.19 -13.84 -7.73
CA GLN A 407 -6.21 -13.99 -6.71
C GLN A 407 -6.97 -12.67 -6.61
N ILE A 408 -8.29 -12.73 -6.83
CA ILE A 408 -9.12 -11.53 -6.96
C ILE A 408 -10.32 -11.56 -6.01
N LYS A 409 -10.86 -10.37 -5.72
CA LYS A 409 -12.15 -10.13 -5.09
C LYS A 409 -12.86 -8.97 -5.78
N PHE A 410 -14.17 -8.84 -5.64
CA PHE A 410 -14.87 -7.63 -6.08
C PHE A 410 -14.46 -6.39 -5.25
N ALA A 411 -14.43 -5.23 -5.90
CA ALA A 411 -13.89 -3.99 -5.33
C ALA A 411 -14.93 -2.86 -5.14
N TYR A 412 -16.24 -3.13 -5.29
CA TYR A 412 -17.27 -2.10 -5.01
C TYR A 412 -17.39 -1.81 -3.51
N ALA A 413 -17.16 -2.83 -2.69
CA ALA A 413 -17.11 -2.77 -1.24
C ALA A 413 -15.85 -3.45 -0.72
N VAL A 414 -15.12 -2.76 0.15
CA VAL A 414 -13.88 -3.27 0.75
C VAL A 414 -13.85 -3.03 2.26
N THR A 415 -12.95 -3.71 2.95
CA THR A 415 -12.70 -3.47 4.38
C THR A 415 -11.86 -2.21 4.59
N CYS A 416 -11.96 -1.54 5.74
CA CYS A 416 -11.15 -0.34 6.03
C CYS A 416 -9.63 -0.54 5.79
N HIS A 417 -9.07 -1.71 6.12
CA HIS A 417 -7.64 -2.03 5.90
C HIS A 417 -7.24 -2.14 4.41
N LYS A 418 -8.22 -2.19 3.49
CA LYS A 418 -8.02 -2.33 2.05
C LYS A 418 -8.55 -1.13 1.25
N ALA A 419 -9.26 -0.22 1.91
CA ALA A 419 -9.74 1.05 1.34
C ALA A 419 -8.59 2.05 1.26
#